data_AF-A0A2T5MF13-F1
#
_entry.id   AF-A0A2T5MF13-F1
#
_cell.length_a   1.000
_cell.length_b   1.000
_cell.length_c   1.000
_cell.angle_alpha   90.00
_cell.angle_beta   90.00
_cell.angle_gamma   90.00
#
_symmetry.space_group_name_H-M   'P 1'
#
loop_
_entity.id
_entity.type
_entity.pdbx_description
1 polymer ?
#
loop_
_entity_poly.entity_id
_entity_poly.type
_entity_poly.pdbx_seq_one_letter_code
_entity_poly.pdbx_strand_id
1 'polypeptide(L)'
;MLKKILLAVSSLAILAAASAANAGGPPVYSVYPATATIKVKGTEYLQAGASKIVSGSANNQKLIRLAMGNDINTPFPNEKNLVLGYVPYGPFYSCEAQLVVWNKLTNTAVGVLGFVNSCHGTSFQTSKPASLKSGTRTDLETTYVRLENTSDNCSSLNQSLLSGDIYAQGLLTRKVLTGGTDTGTSFKFTRFVGDAYDRSDDTALTVVDGSISVNFTKKLGTTSQELYEECDE
;
A
#
# COMPACT_ATOMS: atom_id res chain seq x y z
N MET A 1 -9.31 3.77 -76.37
CA MET A 1 -10.04 2.65 -75.74
C MET A 1 -9.02 1.68 -75.14
N LEU A 2 -8.81 1.72 -73.82
CA LEU A 2 -8.19 0.66 -73.00
C LEU A 2 -8.66 0.90 -71.55
N LYS A 3 -9.81 0.34 -71.16
CA LYS A 3 -9.98 -0.68 -70.08
C LYS A 3 -9.05 -0.44 -68.88
N LYS A 4 -9.51 0.24 -67.80
CA LYS A 4 -10.22 -0.36 -66.63
C LYS A 4 -9.69 -1.75 -66.24
N ILE A 5 -8.57 -1.80 -65.53
CA ILE A 5 -8.31 -2.80 -64.48
C ILE A 5 -7.47 -2.11 -63.39
N LEU A 6 -8.09 -1.83 -62.25
CA LEU A 6 -7.44 -1.91 -60.95
C LEU A 6 -8.55 -2.02 -59.91
N LEU A 7 -8.80 -3.29 -59.59
CA LEU A 7 -9.76 -3.76 -58.61
C LEU A 7 -9.30 -3.38 -57.20
N ALA A 8 -10.30 -3.01 -56.40
CA ALA A 8 -10.31 -2.80 -54.97
C ALA A 8 -9.41 -3.78 -54.18
N VAL A 9 -8.32 -3.26 -53.62
CA VAL A 9 -7.65 -3.86 -52.45
C VAL A 9 -7.14 -2.73 -51.57
N SER A 10 -8.02 -2.12 -50.77
CA SER A 10 -7.57 -1.22 -49.70
C SER A 10 -8.56 -1.01 -48.55
N SER A 11 -9.77 -1.57 -48.60
CA SER A 11 -10.76 -1.36 -47.54
C SER A 11 -10.79 -2.42 -46.43
N LEU A 12 -10.03 -3.53 -46.51
CA LEU A 12 -9.99 -4.53 -45.43
C LEU A 12 -8.83 -4.39 -44.43
N ALA A 13 -7.78 -3.60 -44.74
CA ALA A 13 -6.62 -3.46 -43.85
C ALA A 13 -6.79 -2.38 -42.76
N ILE A 14 -7.84 -1.56 -42.85
CA ILE A 14 -8.03 -0.41 -41.93
C ILE A 14 -8.93 -0.78 -40.75
N LEU A 15 -9.70 -1.88 -40.82
CA LEU A 15 -10.59 -2.27 -39.71
C LEU A 15 -9.91 -3.11 -38.62
N ALA A 16 -8.75 -3.72 -38.89
CA ALA A 16 -8.00 -4.51 -37.91
C ALA A 16 -7.01 -3.68 -37.07
N ALA A 17 -6.66 -2.47 -37.51
CA ALA A 17 -5.76 -1.57 -36.77
C ALA A 17 -6.50 -0.70 -35.74
N ALA A 18 -7.83 -0.55 -35.86
CA ALA A 18 -8.64 0.19 -34.91
C ALA A 18 -9.07 -0.66 -33.69
N SER A 19 -9.02 -1.99 -33.78
CA SER A 19 -9.37 -2.89 -32.68
C SER A 19 -8.20 -3.22 -31.73
N ALA A 20 -6.98 -2.80 -32.04
CA ALA A 20 -5.80 -3.00 -31.18
C ALA A 20 -5.51 -1.80 -30.23
N ALA A 21 -6.17 -0.65 -30.43
CA ALA A 21 -6.01 0.53 -29.57
C ALA A 21 -6.88 0.50 -28.30
N ASN A 22 -7.77 -0.49 -28.16
CA ASN A 22 -8.67 -0.64 -27.02
C ASN A 22 -8.45 -1.92 -26.20
N ALA A 23 -7.36 -2.65 -26.42
CA ALA A 23 -6.85 -3.54 -25.39
C ALA A 23 -6.21 -2.64 -24.33
N GLY A 24 -7.03 -2.11 -23.41
CA GLY A 24 -6.57 -1.27 -22.31
C GLY A 24 -5.39 -1.97 -21.66
N GLY A 25 -4.22 -1.32 -21.67
CA GLY A 25 -3.04 -1.83 -20.99
C GLY A 25 -3.35 -2.11 -19.52
N PRO A 26 -2.46 -2.85 -18.82
CA PRO A 26 -2.67 -3.17 -17.42
C PRO A 26 -3.02 -1.90 -16.63
N PRO A 27 -4.01 -1.97 -15.72
CA PRO A 27 -4.48 -0.81 -14.97
C PRO A 27 -3.31 -0.15 -14.25
N VAL A 28 -3.22 1.19 -14.36
CA VAL A 28 -2.14 1.97 -13.77
C VAL A 28 -2.62 2.65 -12.50
N TYR A 29 -2.02 2.29 -11.38
CA TYR A 29 -2.33 2.82 -10.05
C TYR A 29 -1.37 3.94 -9.65
N SER A 30 -1.86 4.93 -8.90
CA SER A 30 -1.01 6.01 -8.38
C SER A 30 -0.40 5.62 -7.03
N VAL A 31 0.86 5.98 -6.83
CA VAL A 31 1.57 5.74 -5.57
C VAL A 31 1.68 7.05 -4.79
N TYR A 32 1.27 7.03 -3.52
CA TYR A 32 1.31 8.19 -2.62
C TYR A 32 2.32 7.99 -1.50
N PRO A 33 2.98 9.04 -0.99
CA PRO A 33 3.91 8.90 0.12
C PRO A 33 3.14 8.53 1.39
N ALA A 34 3.67 7.55 2.11
CA ALA A 34 3.18 7.11 3.40
C ALA A 34 4.22 7.31 4.50
N THR A 35 3.75 7.60 5.70
CA THR A 35 4.53 7.49 6.93
C THR A 35 3.91 6.43 7.83
N ALA A 36 4.75 5.63 8.48
CA ALA A 36 4.32 4.54 9.32
C ALA A 36 5.22 4.41 10.55
N THR A 37 4.61 4.11 11.69
CA THR A 37 5.28 3.75 12.93
C THR A 37 4.57 2.56 13.57
N ILE A 38 5.34 1.62 14.10
CA ILE A 38 4.82 0.46 14.83
C ILE A 38 5.65 0.29 16.10
N LYS A 39 4.97 0.01 17.22
CA LYS A 39 5.59 -0.43 18.47
C LYS A 39 5.17 -1.85 18.76
N VAL A 40 6.16 -2.70 19.00
CA VAL A 40 5.96 -4.12 19.30
C VAL A 40 6.42 -4.42 20.71
N LYS A 41 5.77 -5.40 21.33
CA LYS A 41 6.22 -6.06 22.55
C LYS A 41 6.24 -7.56 22.30
N GLY A 42 7.17 -8.26 22.93
CA GLY A 42 7.27 -9.71 22.84
C GLY A 42 7.83 -10.30 24.10
N THR A 43 7.92 -11.63 24.12
CA THR A 43 8.61 -12.37 25.17
C THR A 43 9.67 -13.25 24.52
N GLU A 44 10.92 -13.02 24.87
CA GLU A 44 12.06 -13.82 24.46
C GLU A 44 12.32 -14.90 25.52
N TYR A 45 12.48 -16.15 25.10
CA TYR A 45 12.89 -17.24 25.99
C TYR A 45 14.42 -17.30 26.08
N LEU A 46 14.94 -17.18 27.29
CA LEU A 46 16.36 -17.27 27.58
C LEU A 46 16.75 -18.71 27.94
N GLN A 47 18.04 -19.01 27.83
CA GLN A 47 18.57 -20.26 28.37
C GLN A 47 18.24 -20.39 29.87
N ALA A 48 18.01 -21.63 30.31
CA ALA A 48 17.56 -21.99 31.66
C ALA A 48 16.08 -21.66 32.01
N GLY A 49 15.23 -21.45 31.01
CA GLY A 49 13.77 -21.33 31.22
C GLY A 49 13.32 -19.97 31.76
N ALA A 50 14.23 -18.99 31.82
CA ALA A 50 13.87 -17.61 32.11
C ALA A 50 13.25 -16.96 30.86
N SER A 51 12.36 -15.99 31.06
CA SER A 51 11.78 -15.20 29.98
C SER A 51 12.05 -13.71 30.19
N LYS A 52 12.21 -12.98 29.08
CA LYS A 52 12.46 -11.54 29.08
C LYS A 52 11.43 -10.84 28.20
N ILE A 53 10.82 -9.78 28.74
CA ILE A 53 9.97 -8.90 27.92
C ILE A 53 10.87 -8.05 27.04
N VAL A 54 10.62 -8.11 25.73
CA VAL A 54 11.26 -7.26 24.73
C VAL A 54 10.26 -6.22 24.22
N SER A 55 10.76 -5.03 23.89
CA SER A 55 9.95 -3.98 23.27
C SER A 55 10.78 -3.22 22.25
N GLY A 56 10.16 -2.89 21.13
CA GLY A 56 10.81 -2.19 20.03
C GLY A 56 9.88 -1.21 19.33
N SER A 57 10.47 -0.30 18.56
CA SER A 57 9.72 0.59 17.68
C SER A 57 10.40 0.69 16.31
N ALA A 58 9.59 0.57 15.27
CA ALA A 58 9.99 0.74 13.88
C ALA A 58 9.31 1.96 13.28
N ASN A 59 10.09 2.87 12.70
CA ASN A 59 9.62 3.98 11.86
C ASN A 59 9.77 3.61 10.38
N ASN A 60 9.42 4.49 9.45
CA ASN A 60 9.52 4.24 8.00
C ASN A 60 10.76 3.45 7.56
N GLN A 61 11.96 3.92 7.90
CA GLN A 61 13.20 3.28 7.43
C GLN A 61 13.38 1.90 8.04
N LYS A 62 13.10 1.76 9.34
CA LYS A 62 13.12 0.47 10.04
C LYS A 62 12.09 -0.52 9.48
N LEU A 63 10.89 -0.04 9.15
CA LEU A 63 9.84 -0.87 8.53
C LEU A 63 10.22 -1.29 7.11
N ILE A 64 10.86 -0.42 6.33
CA ILE A 64 11.43 -0.78 5.03
C ILE A 64 12.49 -1.89 5.21
N ARG A 65 13.37 -1.80 6.22
CA ARG A 65 14.35 -2.86 6.52
C ARG A 65 13.70 -4.19 6.80
N LEU A 66 12.71 -4.20 7.68
CA LEU A 66 11.98 -5.42 8.02
C LEU A 66 11.26 -6.00 6.80
N ALA A 67 10.57 -5.18 6.00
CA ALA A 67 9.86 -5.62 4.80
C ALA A 67 10.79 -6.18 3.71
N MET A 68 12.02 -5.66 3.64
CA MET A 68 13.06 -6.10 2.70
C MET A 68 13.96 -7.20 3.31
N GLY A 69 13.57 -7.77 4.46
CA GLY A 69 14.22 -8.93 5.09
C GLY A 69 15.60 -8.68 5.70
N ASN A 70 15.84 -7.47 6.22
CA ASN A 70 17.10 -7.07 6.85
C ASN A 70 16.90 -6.66 8.30
N ASP A 71 17.98 -6.77 9.08
CA ASP A 71 17.99 -6.35 10.47
C ASP A 71 17.60 -4.86 10.60
N ILE A 72 16.79 -4.57 11.61
CA ILE A 72 16.20 -3.25 11.83
C ILE A 72 17.24 -2.14 12.01
N ASN A 73 18.45 -2.47 12.47
CA ASN A 73 19.54 -1.53 12.71
C ASN A 73 20.57 -1.50 11.57
N THR A 74 20.43 -2.38 10.58
CA THR A 74 21.36 -2.52 9.47
C THR A 74 20.81 -1.82 8.22
N PRO A 75 21.36 -0.66 7.80
CA PRO A 75 20.89 0.03 6.60
C PRO A 75 21.29 -0.71 5.32
N PHE A 76 20.47 -0.58 4.26
CA PHE A 76 20.84 -1.04 2.92
C PHE A 76 21.68 -0.02 2.17
N PRO A 77 22.48 -0.47 1.20
CA PRO A 77 22.92 0.38 0.10
C PRO A 77 21.69 1.06 -0.55
N ASN A 78 21.78 2.36 -0.81
CA ASN A 78 20.71 3.17 -1.43
C ASN A 78 19.41 3.37 -0.63
N GLU A 79 19.37 3.03 0.65
CA GLU A 79 18.18 3.19 1.51
C GLU A 79 17.59 4.62 1.49
N LYS A 80 18.42 5.66 1.32
CA LYS A 80 17.97 7.06 1.17
C LYS A 80 16.97 7.30 0.02
N ASN A 81 16.98 6.40 -0.96
CA ASN A 81 16.11 6.44 -2.14
C ASN A 81 14.83 5.64 -1.95
N LEU A 82 14.73 4.82 -0.91
CA LEU A 82 13.56 4.03 -0.57
C LEU A 82 12.64 4.82 0.34
N VAL A 83 11.34 4.78 0.06
CA VAL A 83 10.28 5.40 0.87
C VAL A 83 9.07 4.47 0.93
N LEU A 84 8.26 4.61 1.97
CA LEU A 84 6.96 3.92 2.01
C LEU A 84 5.98 4.59 1.05
N GLY A 85 5.36 3.77 0.21
CA GLY A 85 4.29 4.14 -0.69
C GLY A 85 2.96 3.55 -0.24
N TYR A 86 1.86 4.20 -0.61
CA TYR A 86 0.50 3.71 -0.48
C TYR A 86 -0.13 3.65 -1.87
N VAL A 87 -0.66 2.48 -2.23
CA VAL A 87 -1.27 2.21 -3.53
C VAL A 87 -2.72 1.78 -3.32
N PRO A 88 -3.72 2.64 -3.59
CA PRO A 88 -5.12 2.24 -3.51
C PRO A 88 -5.51 1.35 -4.70
N TYR A 89 -6.28 0.30 -4.45
CA TYR A 89 -6.84 -0.58 -5.49
C TYR A 89 -8.03 0.09 -6.20
N GLY A 90 -7.77 0.81 -7.27
CA GLY A 90 -8.81 1.52 -8.04
C GLY A 90 -8.99 2.98 -7.59
N PRO A 91 -10.19 3.58 -7.69
CA PRO A 91 -10.38 4.98 -7.33
C PRO A 91 -10.04 5.22 -5.85
N PHE A 92 -9.75 6.47 -5.46
CA PHE A 92 -9.36 6.87 -4.10
C PHE A 92 -10.27 6.39 -2.95
N TYR A 93 -11.45 5.85 -3.27
CA TYR A 93 -12.43 5.27 -2.34
C TYR A 93 -12.35 3.75 -2.22
N SER A 94 -11.32 3.15 -2.79
CA SER A 94 -11.02 1.75 -2.57
C SER A 94 -10.86 1.48 -1.08
N CYS A 95 -11.60 0.49 -0.60
CA CYS A 95 -11.38 -0.06 0.73
C CYS A 95 -10.06 -0.80 0.84
N GLU A 96 -9.46 -1.18 -0.27
CA GLU A 96 -8.26 -2.00 -0.32
C GLU A 96 -7.09 -1.16 -0.81
N ALA A 97 -5.93 -1.34 -0.19
CA ALA A 97 -4.69 -0.73 -0.62
C ALA A 97 -3.47 -1.58 -0.24
N GLN A 98 -2.33 -1.24 -0.82
CA GLN A 98 -1.04 -1.82 -0.46
C GLN A 98 -0.11 -0.76 0.13
N LEU A 99 0.70 -1.18 1.10
CA LEU A 99 1.88 -0.47 1.58
C LEU A 99 3.10 -1.08 0.91
N VAL A 100 3.83 -0.26 0.16
CA VAL A 100 4.94 -0.72 -0.67
C VAL A 100 6.23 0.00 -0.32
N VAL A 101 7.35 -0.62 -0.63
CA VAL A 101 8.67 0.04 -0.65
C VAL A 101 8.87 0.61 -2.04
N TRP A 102 8.86 1.94 -2.15
CA TRP A 102 9.02 2.66 -3.41
C TRP A 102 10.45 3.16 -3.58
N ASN A 103 11.08 2.83 -4.70
CA ASN A 103 12.39 3.35 -5.07
C ASN A 103 12.24 4.63 -5.92
N LYS A 104 12.61 5.78 -5.33
CA LYS A 104 12.53 7.09 -5.98
C LYS A 104 13.47 7.27 -7.18
N LEU A 105 14.55 6.48 -7.29
CA LEU A 105 15.47 6.58 -8.41
C LEU A 105 14.92 5.90 -9.66
N THR A 106 14.37 4.70 -9.48
CA THR A 106 13.85 3.88 -10.58
C THR A 106 12.37 4.14 -10.84
N ASN A 107 11.66 4.78 -9.92
CA ASN A 107 10.20 4.95 -9.93
C ASN A 107 9.47 3.61 -10.03
N THR A 108 9.88 2.65 -9.20
CA THR A 108 9.28 1.31 -9.12
C THR A 108 9.04 0.91 -7.68
N ALA A 109 8.03 0.07 -7.45
CA ALA A 109 7.92 -0.68 -6.21
C ALA A 109 8.98 -1.79 -6.21
N VAL A 110 9.61 -2.02 -5.06
CA VAL A 110 10.68 -3.03 -4.89
C VAL A 110 10.43 -3.96 -3.72
N GLY A 111 9.31 -3.77 -3.02
CA GLY A 111 8.89 -4.59 -1.90
C GLY A 111 7.48 -4.27 -1.44
N VAL A 112 6.85 -5.19 -0.72
CA VAL A 112 5.54 -5.02 -0.09
C VAL A 112 5.71 -5.13 1.43
N LEU A 113 5.18 -4.14 2.17
CA LEU A 113 5.13 -4.18 3.64
C LEU A 113 3.85 -4.84 4.14
N GLY A 114 2.74 -4.62 3.44
CA GLY A 114 1.45 -5.16 3.86
C GLY A 114 0.27 -4.62 3.08
N PHE A 115 -0.89 -5.21 3.35
CA PHE A 115 -2.18 -4.82 2.79
C PHE A 115 -3.03 -4.08 3.80
N VAL A 116 -3.82 -3.15 3.31
CA VAL A 116 -4.76 -2.35 4.09
C VAL A 116 -6.16 -2.68 3.58
N ASN A 117 -7.04 -3.12 4.46
CA ASN A 117 -8.46 -3.30 4.18
C ASN A 117 -9.31 -2.49 5.18
N SER A 118 -9.94 -1.45 4.68
CA SER A 118 -10.81 -0.53 5.44
C SER A 118 -12.31 -0.85 5.28
N CYS A 119 -12.69 -1.90 4.55
CA CYS A 119 -14.08 -2.31 4.34
C CYS A 119 -14.64 -3.22 5.45
N HIS A 120 -13.79 -3.78 6.31
CA HIS A 120 -14.24 -4.65 7.41
C HIS A 120 -14.79 -3.89 8.62
N GLY A 121 -14.87 -2.56 8.57
CA GLY A 121 -15.27 -1.71 9.69
C GLY A 121 -16.59 -0.96 9.51
N THR A 122 -17.28 -0.70 10.61
CA THR A 122 -18.32 0.35 10.66
C THR A 122 -17.66 1.70 10.40
N SER A 123 -18.09 2.40 9.35
CA SER A 123 -17.71 3.80 9.13
C SER A 123 -18.70 4.73 9.82
N PHE A 124 -18.20 5.61 10.68
CA PHE A 124 -19.01 6.65 11.32
C PHE A 124 -18.57 8.00 10.77
N GLN A 125 -19.49 8.67 10.06
CA GLN A 125 -19.24 10.05 9.65
C GLN A 125 -19.18 10.92 10.90
N THR A 126 -17.99 11.45 11.19
CA THR A 126 -17.76 12.31 12.36
C THR A 126 -18.00 13.77 12.04
N SER A 127 -17.79 14.18 10.78
CA SER A 127 -18.10 15.53 10.32
C SER A 127 -18.38 15.57 8.82
N LYS A 128 -19.26 16.50 8.40
CA LYS A 128 -19.57 16.83 7.01
C LYS A 128 -19.86 18.32 6.89
N PRO A 129 -19.42 19.01 5.82
CA PRO A 129 -19.85 20.38 5.57
C PRO A 129 -21.35 20.44 5.29
N ALA A 130 -21.95 21.61 5.52
CA ALA A 130 -23.35 21.87 5.21
C ALA A 130 -23.64 21.61 3.71
N SER A 131 -24.88 21.26 3.39
CA SER A 131 -25.29 20.95 2.02
C SER A 131 -24.87 22.05 1.04
N LEU A 132 -24.34 21.65 -0.12
CA LEU A 132 -23.85 22.54 -1.19
C LEU A 132 -22.67 23.45 -0.78
N LYS A 133 -22.06 23.27 0.40
CA LYS A 133 -20.83 23.95 0.80
C LYS A 133 -19.63 23.05 0.60
N SER A 134 -18.52 23.65 0.18
CA SER A 134 -17.23 23.01 0.23
C SER A 134 -16.73 22.93 1.67
N GLY A 135 -15.89 21.95 1.97
CA GLY A 135 -15.31 21.79 3.30
C GLY A 135 -14.68 20.43 3.51
N THR A 136 -14.45 20.08 4.77
CA THR A 136 -13.82 18.83 5.16
C THR A 136 -14.85 17.86 5.68
N ARG A 137 -14.86 16.65 5.13
CA ARG A 137 -15.57 15.49 5.66
C ARG A 137 -14.55 14.59 6.37
N THR A 138 -14.91 14.10 7.55
CA THR A 138 -14.09 13.13 8.27
C THR A 138 -14.94 11.93 8.64
N ASP A 139 -14.44 10.75 8.32
CA ASP A 139 -15.05 9.47 8.64
C ASP A 139 -14.11 8.70 9.60
N LEU A 140 -14.67 8.14 10.66
CA LEU A 140 -13.97 7.19 11.54
C LEU A 140 -14.23 5.79 10.99
N GLU A 141 -13.17 5.07 10.68
CA GLU A 141 -13.21 3.74 10.04
C GLU A 141 -12.44 2.75 10.92
N THR A 142 -12.87 1.49 10.93
CA THR A 142 -12.02 0.41 11.46
C THR A 142 -11.30 -0.22 10.28
N THR A 143 -10.01 -0.42 10.43
CA THR A 143 -9.16 -0.93 9.36
C THR A 143 -8.36 -2.09 9.85
N TYR A 144 -8.23 -3.05 8.96
CA TYR A 144 -7.36 -4.19 9.10
C TYR A 144 -6.11 -3.95 8.25
N VAL A 145 -4.94 -4.19 8.83
CA VAL A 145 -3.66 -4.18 8.13
C VAL A 145 -3.02 -5.54 8.30
N ARG A 146 -2.82 -6.25 7.20
CA ARG A 146 -2.01 -7.47 7.17
C ARG A 146 -0.59 -7.08 6.84
N LEU A 147 0.33 -7.25 7.78
CA LEU A 147 1.76 -7.19 7.48
C LEU A 147 2.13 -8.48 6.77
N GLU A 148 2.67 -8.32 5.57
CA GLU A 148 2.89 -9.46 4.72
C GLU A 148 4.13 -10.25 5.09
N ASN A 149 3.98 -11.56 4.96
CA ASN A 149 5.11 -12.45 4.87
C ASN A 149 5.48 -12.56 3.39
N THR A 150 6.41 -11.73 2.96
CA THR A 150 6.85 -11.75 1.57
C THR A 150 7.56 -13.06 1.28
N SER A 151 7.00 -13.90 0.39
CA SER A 151 7.73 -14.98 -0.28
C SER A 151 8.78 -14.36 -1.25
N ASP A 152 9.61 -15.20 -1.88
CA ASP A 152 10.78 -14.78 -2.67
C ASP A 152 10.48 -13.80 -3.84
N ASN A 153 9.21 -13.53 -4.14
CA ASN A 153 8.76 -12.67 -5.25
C ASN A 153 8.18 -11.31 -4.81
N CYS A 154 7.85 -11.12 -3.52
CA CYS A 154 7.26 -9.85 -3.04
C CYS A 154 8.28 -8.78 -2.63
N SER A 155 9.57 -9.11 -2.66
CA SER A 155 10.68 -8.26 -2.23
C SER A 155 11.89 -8.58 -3.08
N SER A 156 12.55 -7.55 -3.62
CA SER A 156 13.73 -7.76 -4.47
C SER A 156 14.98 -8.23 -3.72
N LEU A 157 14.91 -8.40 -2.39
CA LEU A 157 16.07 -8.71 -1.55
C LEU A 157 15.88 -9.99 -0.73
N ASN A 158 14.83 -10.07 0.07
CA ASN A 158 14.56 -11.22 0.95
C ASN A 158 13.14 -11.16 1.57
N GLN A 159 12.74 -12.25 2.23
CA GLN A 159 11.46 -12.39 2.93
C GLN A 159 11.37 -11.45 4.14
N SER A 160 10.17 -10.92 4.40
CA SER A 160 9.90 -9.98 5.49
C SER A 160 10.16 -10.64 6.84
N LEU A 161 10.86 -9.92 7.72
CA LEU A 161 11.10 -10.39 9.10
C LEU A 161 9.89 -10.18 10.02
N LEU A 162 8.88 -9.41 9.58
CA LEU A 162 7.68 -9.11 10.37
C LEU A 162 6.43 -9.45 9.57
N SER A 163 5.58 -10.32 10.11
CA SER A 163 4.28 -10.66 9.54
C SER A 163 3.20 -10.66 10.61
N GLY A 164 1.94 -10.50 10.23
CA GLY A 164 0.82 -10.60 11.16
C GLY A 164 -0.35 -9.69 10.86
N ASP A 165 -1.35 -9.78 11.72
CA ASP A 165 -2.65 -9.17 11.53
C ASP A 165 -2.88 -8.07 12.57
N ILE A 166 -3.08 -6.85 12.07
CA ILE A 166 -3.20 -5.66 12.89
C ILE A 166 -4.56 -5.02 12.66
N TYR A 167 -5.23 -4.67 13.75
CA TYR A 167 -6.46 -3.89 13.70
C TYR A 167 -6.18 -2.44 14.13
N ALA A 168 -6.88 -1.51 13.49
CA ALA A 168 -6.66 -0.08 13.66
C ALA A 168 -7.99 0.67 13.69
N GLN A 169 -7.98 1.82 14.35
CA GLN A 169 -8.98 2.85 14.11
C GLN A 169 -8.38 3.96 13.24
N GLY A 170 -9.04 4.24 12.13
CA GLY A 170 -8.65 5.21 11.12
C GLY A 170 -9.53 6.44 11.11
N LEU A 171 -8.93 7.59 10.87
CA LEU A 171 -9.62 8.81 10.48
C LEU A 171 -9.30 9.07 9.00
N LEU A 172 -10.30 8.88 8.15
CA LEU A 172 -10.24 9.26 6.75
C LEU A 172 -10.72 10.70 6.59
N THR A 173 -9.93 11.54 5.92
CA THR A 173 -10.26 12.95 5.69
C THR A 173 -10.41 13.23 4.19
N ARG A 174 -11.55 13.81 3.84
CA ARG A 174 -11.93 14.11 2.46
C ARG A 174 -12.26 15.59 2.33
N LYS A 175 -11.98 16.16 1.17
CA LYS A 175 -12.45 17.49 0.80
C LYS A 175 -13.70 17.36 -0.05
N VAL A 176 -14.80 17.92 0.42
CA VAL A 176 -16.05 18.07 -0.33
C VAL A 176 -15.96 19.35 -1.15
N LEU A 177 -16.21 19.26 -2.45
CA LEU A 177 -16.28 20.39 -3.36
C LEU A 177 -17.73 20.88 -3.51
N THR A 178 -17.87 22.14 -3.93
CA THR A 178 -19.17 22.73 -4.26
C THR A 178 -19.83 21.90 -5.38
N GLY A 179 -20.99 21.31 -5.10
CA GLY A 179 -21.65 20.36 -6.00
C GLY A 179 -21.65 18.90 -5.52
N GLY A 180 -21.00 18.60 -4.38
CA GLY A 180 -21.10 17.30 -3.71
C GLY A 180 -20.05 16.26 -4.13
N THR A 181 -19.10 16.64 -5.00
CA THR A 181 -17.97 15.78 -5.35
C THR A 181 -16.95 15.74 -4.20
N ASP A 182 -16.65 14.55 -3.71
CA ASP A 182 -15.59 14.34 -2.72
C ASP A 182 -14.25 14.12 -3.43
N THR A 183 -13.15 14.59 -2.83
CA THR A 183 -11.77 14.22 -3.20
C THR A 183 -10.99 13.85 -1.95
N GLY A 184 -10.28 12.71 -1.97
CA GLY A 184 -9.43 12.30 -0.86
C GLY A 184 -8.23 13.24 -0.72
N THR A 185 -7.99 13.78 0.48
CA THR A 185 -6.83 14.65 0.74
C THR A 185 -5.77 13.95 1.58
N SER A 186 -6.21 13.22 2.59
CA SER A 186 -5.32 12.51 3.49
C SER A 186 -6.04 11.36 4.17
N PHE A 187 -5.23 10.43 4.62
CA PHE A 187 -5.68 9.27 5.36
C PHE A 187 -4.77 9.09 6.58
N LYS A 188 -5.31 8.77 7.77
CA LYS A 188 -4.52 8.48 8.98
C LYS A 188 -5.11 7.35 9.84
N PHE A 189 -4.38 6.25 9.99
CA PHE A 189 -4.65 5.15 10.93
C PHE A 189 -3.86 5.40 12.20
N THR A 190 -4.46 5.13 13.36
CA THR A 190 -3.79 5.22 14.66
C THR A 190 -4.21 4.07 15.56
N ARG A 191 -3.41 3.80 16.60
CA ARG A 191 -3.68 2.75 17.58
C ARG A 191 -3.75 1.36 16.94
N PHE A 192 -2.71 1.04 16.17
CA PHE A 192 -2.51 -0.34 15.74
C PHE A 192 -2.37 -1.25 16.95
N VAL A 193 -3.22 -2.27 17.02
CA VAL A 193 -3.10 -3.35 17.99
C VAL A 193 -3.37 -4.66 17.27
N GLY A 194 -2.54 -5.67 17.51
CA GLY A 194 -2.71 -6.98 16.90
C GLY A 194 -1.49 -7.87 17.11
N ASP A 195 -1.62 -9.12 16.67
CA ASP A 195 -0.55 -10.09 16.79
C ASP A 195 0.44 -9.92 15.63
N ALA A 196 1.72 -10.08 15.95
CA ALA A 196 2.80 -10.05 14.97
C ALA A 196 3.78 -11.18 15.28
N TYR A 197 4.58 -11.55 14.29
CA TYR A 197 5.53 -12.64 14.39
C TYR A 197 6.86 -12.19 13.82
N ASP A 198 7.92 -12.39 14.61
CA ASP A 198 9.29 -12.29 14.11
C ASP A 198 9.74 -13.63 13.57
N ARG A 199 10.09 -13.66 12.28
CA ARG A 199 10.47 -14.89 11.59
C ARG A 199 11.91 -15.33 11.85
N SER A 200 12.82 -14.43 12.23
CA SER A 200 14.21 -14.86 12.47
C SER A 200 14.31 -15.81 13.67
N ASP A 201 13.48 -15.57 14.68
CA ASP A 201 13.58 -16.21 16.00
C ASP A 201 12.28 -16.90 16.44
N ASP A 202 11.32 -17.09 15.53
CA ASP A 202 9.98 -17.66 15.79
C ASP A 202 9.33 -17.07 17.06
N THR A 203 9.48 -15.75 17.23
CA THR A 203 9.09 -15.05 18.44
C THR A 203 7.71 -14.41 18.25
N ALA A 204 6.76 -14.82 19.10
CA ALA A 204 5.45 -14.19 19.17
C ALA A 204 5.59 -12.75 19.68
N LEU A 205 5.14 -11.81 18.85
CA LEU A 205 5.09 -10.39 19.14
C LEU A 205 3.64 -9.90 19.19
N THR A 206 3.44 -8.75 19.82
CA THR A 206 2.18 -8.02 19.82
C THR A 206 2.49 -6.59 19.45
N VAL A 207 1.83 -6.10 18.40
CA VAL A 207 1.78 -4.68 18.10
C VAL A 207 0.88 -4.03 19.14
N VAL A 208 1.42 -3.07 19.89
CA VAL A 208 0.71 -2.42 21.01
C VAL A 208 0.35 -0.97 20.73
N ASP A 209 0.94 -0.39 19.70
CA ASP A 209 0.67 0.96 19.23
C ASP A 209 1.26 1.16 17.83
N GLY A 210 0.74 2.14 17.10
CA GLY A 210 1.30 2.55 15.82
C GLY A 210 0.38 3.47 15.04
N SER A 211 0.89 3.96 13.91
CA SER A 211 0.14 4.83 13.02
C SER A 211 0.62 4.72 11.58
N ILE A 212 -0.29 4.91 10.63
CA ILE A 212 0.03 5.13 9.21
C ILE A 212 -0.63 6.44 8.80
N SER A 213 0.07 7.28 8.07
CA SER A 213 -0.48 8.51 7.49
C SER A 213 -0.11 8.60 6.02
N VAL A 214 -1.09 8.94 5.19
CA VAL A 214 -0.92 9.11 3.75
C VAL A 214 -1.41 10.49 3.36
N ASN A 215 -0.67 11.15 2.47
CA ASN A 215 -1.07 12.41 1.88
C ASN A 215 -1.32 12.22 0.38
N PHE A 216 -2.59 12.27 -0.03
CA PHE A 216 -3.00 12.06 -1.42
C PHE A 216 -2.72 13.26 -2.33
N THR A 217 -2.33 14.41 -1.77
CA THR A 217 -2.07 15.62 -2.57
C THR A 217 -0.75 15.58 -3.34
N LYS A 218 0.18 14.69 -2.98
CA LYS A 218 1.47 14.54 -3.66
C LYS A 218 1.65 13.11 -4.14
N LYS A 219 1.83 12.95 -5.45
CA LYS A 219 2.11 11.65 -6.06
C LYS A 219 3.62 11.37 -6.04
N LEU A 220 4.01 10.14 -5.74
CA LEU A 220 5.38 9.64 -5.92
C LEU A 220 5.62 9.15 -7.35
N GLY A 221 4.66 8.41 -7.91
CA GLY A 221 4.74 7.84 -9.24
C GLY A 221 3.51 7.00 -9.58
N THR A 222 3.63 6.11 -10.56
CA THR A 222 2.61 5.15 -10.96
C THR A 222 3.17 3.75 -11.05
N THR A 223 2.34 2.74 -10.76
CA THR A 223 2.66 1.33 -10.99
C THR A 223 1.56 0.67 -11.82
N SER A 224 1.92 -0.20 -12.76
CA SER A 224 0.98 -1.05 -13.50
C SER A 224 0.89 -2.46 -12.93
N GLN A 225 1.71 -2.75 -11.93
CA GLN A 225 1.80 -4.06 -11.31
C GLN A 225 0.70 -4.15 -10.26
N GLU A 226 -0.23 -5.09 -10.44
CA GLU A 226 -0.91 -5.67 -9.28
C GLU A 226 0.16 -6.43 -8.53
N LEU A 227 0.79 -5.79 -7.53
CA LEU A 227 1.89 -6.38 -6.75
C LEU A 227 1.43 -7.59 -5.88
N TYR A 228 0.24 -8.11 -6.17
CA TYR A 228 -0.50 -9.15 -5.48
C TYR A 228 -0.27 -10.53 -6.11
N GLU A 229 -0.31 -10.63 -7.45
CA GLU A 229 -0.24 -11.94 -8.12
C GLU A 229 1.15 -12.59 -8.04
N GLU A 230 2.21 -11.79 -7.91
CA GLU A 230 3.57 -12.32 -7.74
C GLU A 230 3.84 -12.81 -6.32
N CYS A 231 2.98 -12.50 -5.34
CA CYS A 231 3.24 -12.78 -3.92
C CYS A 231 2.72 -14.12 -3.41
N ASP A 232 1.66 -14.64 -4.03
CA ASP A 232 0.95 -15.86 -3.63
C ASP A 232 1.41 -17.12 -4.40
N GLU A 233 2.43 -17.04 -5.26
CA GLU A 233 3.04 -18.18 -5.98
C GLU A 233 4.33 -18.70 -5.32
#